data_AF-A0AAD9AU04-F1
#
_entry.id   AF-A0AAD9AU04-F1
#
_cell.length_a   1.000
_cell.length_b   1.000
_cell.length_c   1.000
_cell.angle_alpha   90.00
_cell.angle_beta   90.00
_cell.angle_gamma   90.00
#
_symmetry.space_group_name_H-M   'P 1'
#
loop_
_entity.id
_entity.type
_entity.pdbx_description
1 polymer ?
#
loop_
_entity_poly.entity_id
_entity_poly.type
_entity_poly.pdbx_seq_one_letter_code
_entity_poly.pdbx_strand_id
1 'polypeptide(L)'
;MSPTPQNRQHLSSTTTLLILVFLIICLFPNLFHFLWQLPLTLLGFASSTPRRSTTPRHTPLSATMTGSWFQKQFTLPARSRGSYLITDEVVSQLPELKNYKVGILHLFVQHTSCALSLNENWDDDVRADMSDALDRIAPEVGPKGQELYRHSAEGPDDMPAHIKSALVGASVTIPIKDGRLATGTWQGIWYLEFRASRHQRRLVATIQGEPKA
;
A
#
# COMPACT_ATOMS: atom_id res chain seq x y z
N MET A 1 29.74 -16.72 -50.90
CA MET A 1 29.10 -15.63 -50.14
C MET A 1 29.90 -15.43 -48.86
N SER A 2 30.75 -14.41 -48.82
CA SER A 2 31.58 -14.08 -47.66
C SER A 2 30.82 -13.09 -46.77
N PRO A 3 30.78 -13.27 -45.43
CA PRO A 3 30.06 -12.36 -44.56
C PRO A 3 30.79 -11.01 -44.44
N THR A 4 30.05 -9.92 -44.61
CA THR A 4 30.50 -8.55 -44.38
C THR A 4 30.79 -8.32 -42.88
N PRO A 5 31.90 -7.65 -42.53
CA PRO A 5 32.23 -7.41 -41.13
C PRO A 5 31.28 -6.36 -40.52
N GLN A 6 30.66 -6.70 -39.39
CA GLN A 6 29.87 -5.75 -38.60
C GLN A 6 30.80 -4.74 -37.91
N ASN A 7 30.60 -3.46 -38.22
CA ASN A 7 31.34 -2.34 -37.64
C ASN A 7 30.88 -2.10 -36.20
N ARG A 8 31.61 -2.60 -35.19
CA ARG A 8 31.39 -2.23 -33.79
C ARG A 8 31.91 -0.82 -33.57
N GLN A 9 31.01 0.14 -33.42
CA GLN A 9 31.37 1.47 -32.94
C GLN A 9 31.73 1.39 -31.46
N HIS A 10 33.02 1.42 -31.17
CA HIS A 10 33.51 1.60 -29.80
C HIS A 10 33.35 3.06 -29.41
N LEU A 11 32.67 3.33 -28.30
CA LEU A 11 32.66 4.67 -27.71
C LEU A 11 34.09 5.08 -27.37
N SER A 12 34.45 6.31 -27.74
CA SER A 12 35.72 6.91 -27.33
C SER A 12 35.82 6.97 -25.80
N SER A 13 37.03 6.77 -25.26
CA SER A 13 37.31 6.93 -23.83
C SER A 13 36.85 8.28 -23.29
N THR A 14 36.90 9.34 -24.11
CA THR A 14 36.41 10.67 -23.75
C THR A 14 34.89 10.68 -23.58
N THR A 15 34.15 10.03 -24.48
CA THR A 15 32.69 9.93 -24.39
C THR A 15 32.27 9.11 -23.18
N THR A 16 32.96 8.00 -22.91
CA THR A 16 32.72 7.17 -21.71
C THR A 16 32.94 7.97 -20.43
N LEU A 17 34.01 8.78 -20.36
CA LEU A 17 34.29 9.62 -19.21
C LEU A 17 33.21 10.69 -18.99
N LEU A 18 32.77 11.36 -20.06
CA LEU A 18 31.71 12.38 -19.99
C LEU A 18 30.39 11.78 -19.49
N ILE A 19 30.03 10.58 -19.96
CA ILE A 19 28.82 9.88 -19.51
C ILE A 19 28.92 9.52 -18.02
N LEU A 20 30.08 9.04 -17.56
CA LEU A 20 30.29 8.71 -16.14
C LEU A 20 30.19 9.94 -15.23
N VAL A 21 30.78 11.05 -15.63
CA VAL A 21 30.70 12.32 -14.88
C VAL A 21 29.26 12.81 -14.79
N PHE A 22 28.52 12.77 -15.90
CA PHE A 22 27.10 13.13 -15.93
C PHE A 22 26.27 12.23 -14.99
N LEU A 23 26.47 10.92 -15.03
CA LEU A 23 25.76 9.98 -14.15
C LEU A 23 26.06 10.22 -12.67
N ILE A 24 27.31 10.52 -12.30
CA ILE A 24 27.66 10.82 -10.90
C ILE A 24 26.95 12.09 -10.41
N ILE A 25 26.87 13.13 -11.24
CA ILE A 25 26.15 14.37 -10.89
C ILE A 25 24.65 14.10 -10.72
N CYS A 26 24.05 13.29 -11.60
CA CYS A 26 22.62 12.96 -11.52
C CYS A 26 22.27 12.04 -10.35
N LEU A 27 23.13 11.07 -10.02
CA LEU A 27 22.85 10.08 -8.97
C LEU A 27 23.20 10.58 -7.57
N PHE A 28 24.05 11.62 -7.45
CA PHE A 28 24.49 12.16 -6.17
C PHE A 28 24.33 13.69 -6.11
N PRO A 29 23.08 14.22 -6.09
CA PRO A 29 22.83 15.66 -6.07
C PRO A 29 23.45 16.37 -4.86
N ASN A 30 23.61 15.65 -3.74
CA ASN A 30 24.28 16.18 -2.54
C ASN A 30 25.79 16.39 -2.74
N LEU A 31 26.45 15.63 -3.64
CA LEU A 31 27.87 15.79 -3.96
C LEU A 31 28.12 17.07 -4.75
N PHE A 32 27.21 17.43 -5.66
CA PHE A 32 27.27 18.70 -6.38
C PHE A 32 27.15 19.89 -5.41
N HIS A 33 26.19 19.87 -4.49
CA HIS A 33 26.04 20.91 -3.47
C HIS A 33 27.29 21.03 -2.57
N PHE A 34 27.87 19.90 -2.17
CA PHE A 34 29.10 19.88 -1.37
C PHE A 34 30.29 20.50 -2.11
N LEU A 35 30.55 20.07 -3.36
CA LEU A 35 31.66 20.58 -4.17
C LEU A 35 31.48 22.06 -4.55
N TRP A 36 30.24 22.50 -4.77
CA TRP A 36 29.92 23.89 -5.07
C TRP A 36 30.11 24.83 -3.87
N GLN A 37 29.81 24.35 -2.66
CA GLN A 37 29.94 25.16 -1.44
C GLN A 37 31.35 25.13 -0.83
N LEU A 38 32.18 24.14 -1.18
CA LEU A 38 33.53 23.97 -0.63
C LEU A 38 34.46 25.19 -0.81
N PRO A 39 34.48 25.90 -1.96
CA PRO A 39 35.29 27.12 -2.10
C PRO A 39 34.76 28.27 -1.22
N LEU A 40 33.45 28.36 -1.03
CA LEU A 40 32.79 29.41 -0.25
C LEU A 40 33.01 29.23 1.26
N THR A 41 33.05 27.99 1.73
CA THR A 41 33.36 27.66 3.13
C THR A 41 34.85 27.84 3.46
N LEU A 42 35.75 27.55 2.51
CA LEU A 42 37.19 27.79 2.66
C LEU A 42 37.56 29.29 2.62
N LEU A 43 36.77 30.12 1.95
CA LEU A 43 36.95 31.58 1.89
C LEU A 43 36.31 32.33 3.08
N GLY A 44 35.81 31.63 4.10
CA GLY A 44 35.36 32.24 5.34
C GLY A 44 34.02 32.98 5.30
N PHE A 45 33.20 32.76 4.26
CA PHE A 45 31.80 33.21 4.27
C PHE A 45 30.95 32.27 5.13
N ALA A 46 31.24 32.21 6.42
CA ALA A 46 30.29 31.75 7.41
C ALA A 46 29.15 32.77 7.42
N SER A 47 27.97 32.38 6.94
CA SER A 47 26.75 33.15 7.16
C SER A 47 26.61 33.38 8.66
N SER A 48 26.80 34.62 9.09
CA SER A 48 26.60 35.04 10.47
C SER A 48 25.11 34.91 10.79
N THR A 49 24.74 33.85 11.49
CA THR A 49 23.43 33.78 12.12
C THR A 49 23.39 34.84 13.23
N PRO A 50 22.44 35.79 13.21
CA PRO A 50 22.33 36.76 14.28
C PRO A 50 21.90 36.01 15.55
N ARG A 51 22.71 36.14 16.61
CA ARG A 51 22.40 35.63 17.94
C ARG A 51 21.25 36.45 18.52
N ARG A 52 20.01 36.02 18.30
CA ARG A 52 18.84 36.58 18.97
C ARG A 52 18.70 35.93 20.34
N SER A 53 19.17 36.62 21.38
CA SER A 53 18.82 36.33 22.77
C SER A 53 17.41 36.85 23.03
N THR A 54 16.42 35.99 22.84
CA THR A 54 15.10 36.15 23.45
C THR A 54 14.80 34.85 24.16
N THR A 55 14.87 34.87 25.49
CA THR A 55 14.35 33.81 26.35
C THR A 55 12.91 33.55 25.93
N PRO A 56 12.55 32.36 25.40
CA PRO A 56 11.15 32.02 25.25
C PRO A 56 10.62 31.85 26.66
N ARG A 57 9.58 32.59 27.02
CA ARG A 57 8.75 32.24 28.17
C ARG A 57 8.13 30.88 27.80
N HIS A 58 8.74 29.80 28.28
CA HIS A 58 8.23 28.44 28.13
C HIS A 58 6.95 28.33 28.95
N THR A 59 5.81 28.69 28.36
CA THR A 59 4.56 28.06 28.76
C THR A 59 4.68 26.61 28.31
N PRO A 60 4.66 25.61 29.19
CA PRO A 60 4.60 24.23 28.74
C PRO A 60 3.20 24.06 28.12
N LEU A 61 3.10 24.16 26.80
CA LEU A 61 2.04 23.51 26.05
C LEU A 61 2.31 22.01 26.13
N SER A 62 2.13 21.43 27.32
CA SER A 62 2.06 20.00 27.51
C SER A 62 0.63 19.55 27.30
N ALA A 63 0.07 19.87 26.12
CA ALA A 63 -0.91 18.98 25.55
C ALA A 63 -0.09 17.85 24.95
N THR A 64 0.25 16.85 25.77
CA THR A 64 0.71 15.57 25.24
C THR A 64 -0.40 15.12 24.30
N MET A 65 -0.19 15.28 22.99
CA MET A 65 -1.05 14.68 21.98
C MET A 65 -0.85 13.17 22.11
N THR A 66 -1.52 12.56 23.09
CA THR A 66 -1.44 11.14 23.35
C THR A 66 -2.20 10.43 22.24
N GLY A 67 -1.49 10.13 21.15
CA GLY A 67 -1.97 9.17 20.17
C GLY A 67 -2.28 7.86 20.89
N SER A 68 -3.49 7.36 20.69
CA SER A 68 -3.94 6.08 21.21
C SER A 68 -3.78 5.00 20.15
N TRP A 69 -3.41 3.81 20.58
CA TRP A 69 -3.34 2.60 19.77
C TRP A 69 -4.34 1.59 20.30
N PHE A 70 -5.11 1.00 19.39
CA PHE A 70 -6.00 -0.11 19.66
C PHE A 70 -5.83 -1.18 18.59
N GLN A 71 -5.84 -2.45 18.98
CA GLN A 71 -5.79 -3.55 18.03
C GLN A 71 -6.76 -4.64 18.45
N LYS A 72 -7.51 -5.17 17.49
CA LYS A 72 -8.47 -6.25 17.69
C LYS A 72 -8.43 -7.23 16.53
N GLN A 73 -8.57 -8.50 16.86
CA GLN A 73 -8.74 -9.56 15.87
C GLN A 73 -10.19 -10.05 15.90
N PHE A 74 -10.76 -10.30 14.73
CA PHE A 74 -12.08 -10.92 14.59
C PHE A 74 -12.13 -11.78 13.32
N THR A 75 -13.21 -12.55 13.18
CA THR A 75 -13.39 -13.51 12.07
C THR A 75 -14.65 -13.15 11.30
N LEU A 76 -14.55 -13.19 9.97
CA LEU A 76 -15.71 -13.05 9.08
C LEU A 76 -16.47 -14.38 8.96
N PRO A 77 -17.79 -14.35 8.73
CA PRO A 77 -18.57 -15.55 8.44
C PRO A 77 -17.99 -16.33 7.25
N ALA A 78 -18.17 -17.66 7.26
CA ALA A 78 -17.65 -18.50 6.19
C ALA A 78 -18.33 -18.19 4.85
N ARG A 79 -17.55 -17.75 3.86
CA ARG A 79 -18.00 -17.46 2.50
C ARG A 79 -17.28 -18.35 1.49
N SER A 80 -17.99 -18.69 0.42
CA SER A 80 -17.40 -19.23 -0.81
C SER A 80 -16.99 -18.07 -1.72
N ARG A 81 -16.43 -18.39 -2.89
CA ARG A 81 -16.03 -17.43 -3.92
C ARG A 81 -17.07 -16.32 -4.12
N GLY A 82 -16.59 -15.08 -4.17
CA GLY A 82 -17.40 -13.90 -4.45
C GLY A 82 -16.83 -12.61 -3.86
N SER A 83 -17.45 -11.50 -4.23
CA SER A 83 -17.15 -10.16 -3.72
C SER A 83 -18.24 -9.70 -2.75
N TYR A 84 -17.88 -9.42 -1.50
CA TYR A 84 -18.82 -9.12 -0.42
C TYR A 84 -18.57 -7.72 0.13
N LEU A 85 -19.62 -6.89 0.19
CA LEU A 85 -19.59 -5.66 0.97
C LEU A 85 -19.67 -6.03 2.46
N ILE A 86 -18.66 -5.64 3.25
CA ILE A 86 -18.52 -6.02 4.66
C ILE A 86 -18.35 -4.81 5.60
N THR A 87 -18.67 -3.61 5.12
CA THR A 87 -18.48 -2.36 5.90
C THR A 87 -19.20 -2.44 7.24
N ASP A 88 -20.46 -2.88 7.26
CA ASP A 88 -21.28 -2.93 8.46
C ASP A 88 -20.79 -4.03 9.42
N GLU A 89 -20.39 -5.18 8.89
CA GLU A 89 -19.76 -6.25 9.68
C GLU A 89 -18.49 -5.74 10.36
N VAL A 90 -17.61 -5.02 9.64
CA VAL A 90 -16.38 -4.46 10.22
C VAL A 90 -16.70 -3.42 11.29
N VAL A 91 -17.61 -2.49 11.01
CA VAL A 91 -18.00 -1.44 11.98
C VAL A 91 -18.66 -2.05 13.23
N SER A 92 -19.48 -3.09 13.08
CA SER A 92 -20.08 -3.80 14.21
C SER A 92 -19.04 -4.46 15.12
N GLN A 93 -17.92 -4.89 14.55
CA GLN A 93 -16.80 -5.50 15.28
C GLN A 93 -15.89 -4.47 15.94
N LEU A 94 -16.02 -3.18 15.59
CA LEU A 94 -15.14 -2.10 16.05
C LEU A 94 -15.92 -0.94 16.70
N PRO A 95 -16.68 -1.20 17.79
CA PRO A 95 -17.34 -0.12 18.53
C PRO A 95 -16.36 0.95 19.04
N GLU A 96 -15.08 0.60 19.21
CA GLU A 96 -14.00 1.46 19.66
C GLU A 96 -13.71 2.60 18.69
N LEU A 97 -14.11 2.49 17.41
CA LEU A 97 -14.06 3.60 16.45
C LEU A 97 -14.67 4.88 17.04
N LYS A 98 -15.78 4.74 17.78
CA LYS A 98 -16.52 5.86 18.39
C LYS A 98 -15.68 6.70 19.35
N ASN A 99 -14.61 6.13 19.90
CA ASN A 99 -13.71 6.76 20.86
C ASN A 99 -12.66 7.67 20.20
N TYR A 100 -12.55 7.68 18.87
CA TYR A 100 -11.54 8.47 18.16
C TYR A 100 -12.16 9.70 17.49
N LYS A 101 -11.49 10.84 17.61
CA LYS A 101 -11.85 12.09 16.92
C LYS A 101 -11.26 12.12 15.51
N VAL A 102 -9.98 11.76 15.39
CA VAL A 102 -9.28 11.63 14.10
C VAL A 102 -8.30 10.47 14.19
N GLY A 103 -8.16 9.69 13.13
CA GLY A 103 -7.24 8.56 13.12
C GLY A 103 -7.23 7.80 11.82
N ILE A 104 -6.69 6.60 11.87
CA ILE A 104 -6.60 5.65 10.77
C ILE A 104 -6.98 4.27 11.30
N LEU A 105 -7.84 3.57 10.55
CA LEU A 105 -8.06 2.13 10.66
C LEU A 105 -7.20 1.43 9.61
N HIS A 106 -6.28 0.59 10.03
CA HIS A 106 -5.64 -0.40 9.17
C HIS A 106 -6.29 -1.76 9.39
N LEU A 107 -6.86 -2.33 8.34
CA LEU A 107 -7.52 -3.63 8.35
C LEU A 107 -6.73 -4.62 7.50
N PHE A 108 -6.22 -5.67 8.13
CA PHE A 108 -5.37 -6.68 7.50
C PHE A 108 -6.03 -8.06 7.56
N VAL A 109 -6.12 -8.78 6.45
CA VAL A 109 -6.57 -10.17 6.42
C VAL A 109 -5.37 -11.11 6.53
N GLN A 110 -5.41 -12.04 7.49
CA GLN A 110 -4.31 -12.97 7.76
C GLN A 110 -4.41 -14.25 6.90
N HIS A 111 -4.58 -14.07 5.59
CA HIS A 111 -4.80 -15.14 4.62
C HIS A 111 -4.21 -14.75 3.27
N THR A 112 -3.83 -15.74 2.46
CA THR A 112 -3.12 -15.54 1.17
C THR A 112 -3.95 -15.94 -0.04
N SER A 113 -5.20 -16.37 0.16
CA SER A 113 -6.13 -16.80 -0.90
C SER A 113 -7.44 -16.00 -0.90
N CYS A 114 -7.43 -14.83 -0.27
CA CYS A 114 -8.50 -13.83 -0.29
C CYS A 114 -7.89 -12.42 -0.21
N ALA A 115 -8.70 -11.37 -0.37
CA ALA A 115 -8.22 -9.99 -0.32
C ALA A 115 -9.21 -9.03 0.33
N LEU A 116 -8.72 -7.83 0.64
CA LEU A 116 -9.52 -6.68 1.06
C LEU A 116 -9.36 -5.55 0.04
N SER A 117 -10.45 -4.85 -0.26
CA SER A 117 -10.43 -3.69 -1.16
C SER A 117 -11.41 -2.60 -0.72
N LEU A 118 -11.28 -1.40 -1.27
CA LEU A 118 -12.26 -0.33 -1.14
C LEU A 118 -12.87 -0.07 -2.52
N ASN A 119 -14.18 -0.24 -2.65
CA ASN A 119 -14.87 -0.06 -3.92
C ASN A 119 -16.36 0.28 -3.69
N GLU A 120 -17.17 0.27 -4.76
CA GLU A 120 -18.56 0.70 -4.74
C GLU A 120 -19.42 -0.01 -3.66
N ASN A 121 -20.25 0.72 -2.92
CA ASN A 121 -21.09 0.15 -1.84
C ASN A 121 -22.59 0.07 -2.17
N TRP A 122 -22.97 0.24 -3.44
CA TRP A 122 -24.36 0.40 -3.84
C TRP A 122 -24.84 -0.67 -4.81
N ASP A 123 -24.19 -0.77 -5.97
CA ASP A 123 -24.62 -1.69 -7.02
C ASP A 123 -24.01 -3.09 -6.88
N ASP A 124 -24.87 -4.10 -6.85
CA ASP A 124 -24.49 -5.51 -6.73
C ASP A 124 -23.84 -6.02 -8.01
N ASP A 125 -24.16 -5.44 -9.17
CA ASP A 125 -23.57 -5.82 -10.46
C ASP A 125 -22.06 -5.51 -10.47
N VAL A 126 -21.62 -4.41 -9.84
CA VAL A 126 -20.19 -4.08 -9.73
C VAL A 126 -19.42 -5.17 -8.96
N ARG A 127 -20.05 -5.80 -7.98
CA ARG A 127 -19.46 -6.93 -7.22
C ARG A 127 -19.42 -8.20 -8.05
N ALA A 128 -20.44 -8.47 -8.86
CA ALA A 128 -20.46 -9.59 -9.78
C ALA A 128 -19.39 -9.42 -10.87
N ASP A 129 -19.37 -8.27 -11.56
CA ASP A 129 -18.43 -7.94 -12.63
C ASP A 129 -16.97 -7.96 -12.15
N MET A 130 -16.69 -7.50 -10.93
CA MET A 130 -15.35 -7.59 -10.36
C MET A 130 -14.91 -9.04 -10.16
N SER A 131 -15.83 -9.91 -9.69
CA SER A 131 -15.53 -11.34 -9.49
C SER A 131 -15.22 -12.01 -10.83
N ASP A 132 -16.05 -11.73 -11.83
CA ASP A 132 -15.89 -12.14 -13.22
C ASP A 132 -14.57 -11.66 -13.85
N ALA A 133 -14.22 -10.39 -13.64
CA ALA A 133 -12.99 -9.80 -14.16
C ALA A 133 -11.76 -10.47 -13.54
N LEU A 134 -11.76 -10.71 -12.23
CA LEU A 134 -10.67 -11.40 -11.55
C LEU A 134 -10.51 -12.85 -12.04
N ASP A 135 -11.61 -13.55 -12.31
CA ASP A 135 -11.58 -14.90 -12.90
C ASP A 135 -10.99 -14.90 -14.31
N ARG A 136 -11.16 -13.83 -15.09
CA ARG A 136 -10.49 -13.66 -16.39
C ARG A 136 -9.00 -13.30 -16.26
N ILE A 137 -8.63 -12.53 -15.24
CA ILE A 137 -7.23 -12.12 -14.98
C ILE A 137 -6.38 -13.30 -14.51
N ALA A 138 -6.92 -14.14 -13.63
CA ALA A 138 -6.26 -15.33 -13.10
C ALA A 138 -7.22 -16.54 -13.22
N PRO A 139 -7.31 -17.13 -14.42
CA PRO A 139 -8.21 -18.25 -14.69
C PRO A 139 -7.69 -19.55 -14.08
N GLU A 140 -8.59 -20.45 -13.69
CA GLU A 140 -8.21 -21.76 -13.14
C GLU A 140 -7.59 -22.70 -14.17
N VAL A 141 -8.12 -22.65 -15.40
CA VAL A 141 -7.72 -23.52 -16.51
C VAL A 141 -7.47 -22.71 -17.77
N GLY A 142 -6.65 -23.25 -18.66
CA GLY A 142 -6.36 -22.64 -19.94
C GLY A 142 -7.53 -22.75 -20.93
N PRO A 143 -7.42 -22.10 -22.10
CA PRO A 143 -8.51 -22.07 -23.11
C PRO A 143 -8.97 -23.44 -23.62
N LYS A 144 -8.19 -24.50 -23.42
CA LYS A 144 -8.52 -25.88 -23.80
C LYS A 144 -8.76 -26.79 -22.59
N GLY A 145 -8.94 -26.22 -21.40
CA GLY A 145 -9.13 -26.96 -20.14
C GLY A 145 -7.85 -27.52 -19.53
N GLN A 146 -6.67 -27.16 -20.05
CA GLN A 146 -5.39 -27.61 -19.49
C GLN A 146 -5.04 -26.86 -18.20
N GLU A 147 -4.32 -27.51 -17.29
CA GLU A 147 -3.77 -26.85 -16.09
C GLU A 147 -2.81 -25.72 -16.47
N LEU A 148 -2.93 -24.58 -15.79
CA LEU A 148 -2.07 -23.40 -16.02
C LEU A 148 -0.91 -23.31 -15.02
N TYR A 149 -1.09 -23.84 -13.81
CA TYR A 149 -0.23 -23.57 -12.68
C TYR A 149 0.30 -24.86 -12.07
N ARG A 150 1.53 -24.78 -11.54
CA ARG A 150 2.18 -25.90 -10.84
C ARG A 150 1.63 -26.12 -9.43
N HIS A 151 1.08 -25.08 -8.82
CA HIS A 151 0.55 -25.12 -7.47
C HIS A 151 -0.96 -25.37 -7.52
N SER A 152 -1.38 -26.54 -7.06
CA SER A 152 -2.78 -27.01 -7.09
C SER A 152 -3.06 -27.96 -5.92
N ALA A 153 -2.26 -27.86 -4.85
CA ALA A 153 -2.30 -28.80 -3.73
C ALA A 153 -3.67 -28.79 -3.04
N GLU A 154 -4.36 -27.66 -3.03
CA GLU A 154 -5.70 -27.51 -2.48
C GLU A 154 -6.81 -27.40 -3.55
N GLY A 155 -6.53 -27.79 -4.81
CA GLY A 155 -7.47 -27.80 -5.92
C GLY A 155 -7.11 -26.85 -7.08
N PRO A 156 -7.93 -26.82 -8.14
CA PRO A 156 -7.66 -26.02 -9.34
C PRO A 156 -7.72 -24.51 -9.11
N ASP A 157 -8.42 -24.07 -8.06
CA ASP A 157 -8.56 -22.64 -7.72
C ASP A 157 -7.52 -22.12 -6.71
N ASP A 158 -6.56 -22.97 -6.32
CA ASP A 158 -5.55 -22.68 -5.31
C ASP A 158 -4.58 -21.57 -5.75
N MET A 159 -3.76 -21.82 -6.78
CA MET A 159 -2.87 -20.79 -7.33
C MET A 159 -3.62 -19.56 -7.87
N PRO A 160 -4.75 -19.67 -8.59
CA PRO A 160 -5.55 -18.51 -8.99
C PRO A 160 -5.90 -17.60 -7.81
N ALA A 161 -6.31 -18.17 -6.67
CA ALA A 161 -6.63 -17.40 -5.47
C ALA A 161 -5.42 -16.65 -4.91
N HIS A 162 -4.23 -17.27 -4.92
CA HIS A 162 -2.98 -16.61 -4.53
C HIS A 162 -2.62 -15.45 -5.46
N ILE A 163 -2.79 -15.62 -6.77
CA ILE A 163 -2.52 -14.55 -7.75
C ILE A 163 -3.48 -13.37 -7.51
N LYS A 164 -4.79 -13.64 -7.38
CA LYS A 164 -5.80 -12.59 -7.12
C LYS A 164 -5.53 -11.88 -5.80
N SER A 165 -5.15 -12.61 -4.75
CA SER A 165 -4.80 -12.05 -3.45
C SER A 165 -3.57 -11.13 -3.53
N ALA A 166 -2.52 -11.55 -4.23
CA ALA A 166 -1.32 -10.74 -4.42
C ALA A 166 -1.57 -9.47 -5.26
N LEU A 167 -2.47 -9.53 -6.26
CA LEU A 167 -2.81 -8.39 -7.10
C LEU A 167 -3.68 -7.36 -6.39
N VAL A 168 -4.66 -7.79 -5.59
CA VAL A 168 -5.56 -6.87 -4.87
C VAL A 168 -4.94 -6.37 -3.57
N GLY A 169 -4.31 -7.26 -2.80
CA GLY A 169 -3.68 -6.95 -1.53
C GLY A 169 -4.45 -7.47 -0.30
N ALA A 170 -3.69 -7.69 0.78
CA ALA A 170 -4.21 -8.24 2.03
C ALA A 170 -4.74 -7.17 3.01
N SER A 171 -4.78 -5.90 2.64
CA SER A 171 -5.17 -4.85 3.58
C SER A 171 -5.75 -3.60 2.93
N VAL A 172 -6.58 -2.92 3.71
CA VAL A 172 -7.05 -1.55 3.42
C VAL A 172 -6.73 -0.64 4.60
N THR A 173 -6.47 0.63 4.30
CA THR A 173 -6.21 1.66 5.31
C THR A 173 -7.19 2.81 5.09
N ILE A 174 -7.98 3.13 6.12
CA ILE A 174 -9.16 3.99 6.01
C ILE A 174 -9.05 5.10 7.06
N PRO A 175 -9.19 6.39 6.69
CA PRO A 175 -9.20 7.46 7.67
C PRO A 175 -10.42 7.38 8.59
N ILE A 176 -10.26 7.82 9.83
CA ILE A 176 -11.33 7.93 10.83
C ILE A 176 -11.58 9.41 11.10
N LYS A 177 -12.86 9.79 11.13
CA LYS A 177 -13.31 11.12 11.52
C LYS A 177 -14.54 11.02 12.42
N ASP A 178 -14.47 11.67 13.58
CA ASP A 178 -15.55 11.79 14.56
C ASP A 178 -16.19 10.45 14.97
N GLY A 179 -15.37 9.41 14.98
CA GLY A 179 -15.72 8.05 15.35
C GLY A 179 -16.41 7.24 14.27
N ARG A 180 -16.26 7.66 13.00
CA ARG A 180 -16.74 6.95 11.81
C ARG A 180 -15.60 6.78 10.81
N LEU A 181 -15.73 5.78 9.96
CA LEU A 181 -14.88 5.66 8.78
C LEU A 181 -15.18 6.83 7.84
N ALA A 182 -14.15 7.55 7.41
CA ALA A 182 -14.25 8.69 6.53
C ALA A 182 -14.08 8.25 5.06
N THR A 183 -14.95 7.34 4.62
CA THR A 183 -15.02 6.87 3.23
C THR A 183 -15.76 7.88 2.34
N GLY A 184 -15.56 7.78 1.03
CA GLY A 184 -16.43 8.46 0.06
C GLY A 184 -17.86 7.92 0.10
N THR A 185 -18.84 8.68 -0.42
CA THR A 185 -20.26 8.30 -0.44
C THR A 185 -20.49 6.88 -0.98
N TRP A 186 -19.82 6.57 -2.09
CA TRP A 186 -19.94 5.28 -2.77
C TRP A 186 -18.90 4.27 -2.33
N GLN A 187 -18.08 4.54 -1.32
CA GLN A 187 -16.96 3.68 -0.97
C GLN A 187 -17.27 2.82 0.24
N GLY A 188 -17.09 1.51 0.10
CA GLY A 188 -17.25 0.51 1.15
C GLY A 188 -16.09 -0.49 1.19
N ILE A 189 -16.00 -1.21 2.31
CA ILE A 189 -15.00 -2.26 2.51
C ILE A 189 -15.49 -3.53 1.85
N TRP A 190 -14.69 -4.05 0.92
CA TRP A 190 -14.96 -5.31 0.24
C TRP A 190 -14.07 -6.42 0.80
N TYR A 191 -14.66 -7.60 0.99
CA TYR A 191 -13.97 -8.86 1.19
C TYR A 191 -14.14 -9.70 -0.06
N LEU A 192 -13.01 -10.07 -0.67
CA LEU A 192 -12.96 -10.88 -1.88
C LEU A 192 -12.52 -12.29 -1.52
N GLU A 193 -13.44 -13.24 -1.58
CA GLU A 193 -13.13 -14.66 -1.45
C GLU A 193 -12.88 -15.25 -2.83
N PHE A 194 -11.75 -15.94 -3.00
CA PHE A 194 -11.38 -16.50 -4.30
C PHE A 194 -11.57 -18.02 -4.35
N ARG A 195 -11.63 -18.69 -3.19
CA ARG A 195 -11.79 -20.15 -3.11
C ARG A 195 -13.26 -20.53 -3.20
N ALA A 196 -13.57 -21.60 -3.95
CA ALA A 196 -14.91 -22.13 -4.11
C ALA A 196 -15.44 -22.75 -2.81
N SER A 197 -14.57 -23.43 -2.07
CA SER A 197 -14.86 -23.93 -0.71
C SER A 197 -15.13 -22.77 0.25
N ARG A 198 -16.00 -23.01 1.22
CA ARG A 198 -16.30 -22.00 2.24
C ARG A 198 -15.16 -21.90 3.24
N HIS A 199 -14.59 -20.71 3.41
CA HIS A 199 -13.55 -20.43 4.40
C HIS A 199 -13.96 -19.35 5.37
N GLN A 200 -13.58 -19.51 6.63
CA GLN A 200 -13.60 -18.43 7.61
C GLN A 200 -12.29 -17.64 7.50
N ARG A 201 -12.39 -16.31 7.42
CA ARG A 201 -11.22 -15.43 7.26
C ARG A 201 -11.05 -14.55 8.50
N ARG A 202 -9.79 -14.38 8.88
CA ARG A 202 -9.38 -13.72 10.13
C ARG A 202 -8.77 -12.37 9.81
N LEU A 203 -9.30 -11.34 10.45
CA LEU A 203 -8.91 -9.96 10.23
C LEU A 203 -8.26 -9.41 11.51
N VAL A 204 -7.26 -8.55 11.33
CA VAL A 204 -6.67 -7.71 12.37
C VAL A 204 -6.99 -6.27 12.02
N ALA A 205 -7.73 -5.60 12.91
CA ALA A 205 -7.98 -4.17 12.86
C ALA A 205 -7.04 -3.47 13.82
N THR A 206 -6.26 -2.52 13.32
CA THR A 206 -5.43 -1.63 14.12
C THR A 206 -5.95 -0.21 13.95
N ILE A 207 -6.30 0.46 15.04
CA ILE A 207 -6.71 1.85 15.07
C ILE A 207 -5.61 2.67 15.74
N GLN A 208 -5.21 3.74 15.07
CA GLN A 208 -4.27 4.72 15.60
C GLN A 208 -4.87 6.12 15.43
N GLY A 209 -4.90 6.93 16.48
CA GLY A 209 -5.42 8.29 16.35
C GLY A 209 -5.51 9.07 17.66
N GLU A 210 -6.07 10.27 17.56
CA GLU A 210 -6.44 11.13 18.70
C GLU A 210 -7.78 10.65 19.26
N PRO A 211 -7.84 10.24 20.54
CA PRO A 211 -9.11 9.97 21.21
C PRO A 211 -10.00 11.21 21.27
N LYS A 212 -11.31 11.00 21.41
CA LYS A 212 -12.22 12.06 21.87
C LYS A 212 -11.86 12.41 23.32
N ALA A 213 -11.91 13.70 23.63
CA ALA A 213 -11.74 14.22 24.99
C ALA A 213 -12.88 13.75 25.90
#